data_AF-A0A1J5R4F5-F1
#
_entry.id   AF-A0A1J5R4F5-F1
#
_cell.length_a   1.000
_cell.length_b   1.000
_cell.length_c   1.000
_cell.angle_alpha   90.00
_cell.angle_beta   90.00
_cell.angle_gamma   90.00
#
_symmetry.space_group_name_H-M   'P 1'
#
loop_
_entity.id
_entity.type
_entity.pdbx_description
1 polymer ?
#
loop_
_entity_poly.entity_id
_entity_poly.type
_entity_poly.pdbx_seq_one_letter_code
_entity_poly.pdbx_strand_id
1 'polypeptide(L)'
;MHSVANGAAVSQVRPATQRRVEVLELRLRLEAAAATLRERACGPSGGPRSVKARLLLLLASASDIADWASVYGLVKRAQDAYRWSSDALHGRVSMLNLPQVVIEEWREVVEEVEALVCSFPSEG
;
A
#
# COMPACT_ATOMS: atom_id res chain seq x y z
N MET A 1 37.79 -37.23 12.30
CA MET A 1 36.55 -36.98 11.53
C MET A 1 35.55 -36.30 12.45
N HIS A 2 35.58 -34.96 12.52
CA HIS A 2 34.60 -34.19 13.30
C HIS A 2 33.51 -33.70 12.36
N SER A 3 32.34 -34.32 12.48
CA SER A 3 31.11 -33.88 11.81
C SER A 3 30.59 -32.64 12.55
N VAL A 4 30.67 -31.48 11.91
CA VAL A 4 30.08 -30.24 12.40
C VAL A 4 28.62 -30.24 11.98
N ALA A 5 27.73 -30.44 12.95
CA ALA A 5 26.30 -30.24 12.79
C ALA A 5 26.03 -28.73 12.56
N ASN A 6 25.91 -28.34 11.28
CA ASN A 6 25.36 -27.04 10.90
C ASN A 6 23.84 -27.07 11.08
N GLY A 7 23.42 -27.05 12.34
CA GLY A 7 22.02 -26.91 12.75
C GLY A 7 21.58 -25.46 12.61
N ALA A 8 20.92 -25.18 11.49
CA ALA A 8 19.91 -24.14 11.27
C ALA A 8 19.67 -23.15 12.43
N ALA A 9 20.48 -22.09 12.52
CA ALA A 9 20.06 -20.85 13.14
C ALA A 9 19.24 -20.06 12.11
N VAL A 10 18.04 -20.54 11.79
CA VAL A 10 17.01 -19.69 11.19
C VAL A 10 16.67 -18.67 12.26
N SER A 11 17.31 -17.51 12.16
CA SER A 11 17.07 -16.36 13.04
C SER A 11 15.57 -16.08 13.02
N GLN A 12 14.87 -16.48 14.09
CA GLN A 12 13.47 -16.15 14.25
C GLN A 12 13.37 -14.64 14.30
N VAL A 13 12.97 -14.05 13.17
CA VAL A 13 12.62 -12.64 13.09
C VAL A 13 11.57 -12.42 14.18
N ARG A 14 11.89 -11.57 15.16
CA ARG A 14 10.96 -11.27 16.25
C ARG A 14 9.61 -10.84 15.64
N PRO A 15 8.46 -11.26 16.17
CA PRO A 15 7.15 -10.96 15.57
C PRO A 15 6.91 -9.47 15.27
N ALA A 16 7.47 -8.57 16.09
CA ALA A 16 7.42 -7.13 15.86
C ALA A 16 8.20 -6.67 14.61
N THR A 17 9.34 -7.29 14.32
CA THR A 17 10.14 -7.03 13.12
C THR A 17 9.40 -7.53 11.89
N GLN A 18 8.77 -8.71 11.95
CA GLN A 18 7.98 -9.26 10.85
C GLN A 18 6.80 -8.34 10.50
N ARG A 19 6.03 -7.88 11.49
CA ARG A 19 4.94 -6.91 11.25
C ARG A 19 5.42 -5.60 10.66
N ARG A 20 6.59 -5.12 11.12
CA ARG A 20 7.16 -3.87 10.59
C ARG A 20 7.54 -4.00 9.12
N VAL A 21 8.07 -5.16 8.72
CA VAL A 21 8.35 -5.48 7.31
C VAL A 21 7.05 -5.52 6.51
N GLU A 22 6.02 -6.20 7.01
CA GLU A 22 4.73 -6.29 6.33
C GLU A 22 4.07 -4.92 6.11
N VAL A 23 4.04 -4.05 7.13
CA VAL A 23 3.52 -2.69 6.99
C VAL A 23 4.35 -1.86 6.00
N LEU A 24 5.68 -2.04 5.99
CA LEU A 24 6.55 -1.39 5.03
C LEU A 24 6.25 -1.85 3.60
N GLU A 25 6.05 -3.15 3.38
CA GLU A 25 5.71 -3.71 2.07
C GLU A 25 4.37 -3.15 1.55
N LEU A 26 3.32 -3.13 2.38
CA LEU A 26 2.03 -2.54 2.02
C LEU A 26 2.15 -1.07 1.63
N ARG A 27 2.96 -0.31 2.38
CA ARG A 27 3.22 1.10 2.06
C ARG A 27 3.91 1.25 0.71
N LEU A 28 4.97 0.47 0.46
CA LEU A 28 5.73 0.54 -0.80
C LEU A 28 4.85 0.17 -1.99
N ARG A 29 3.97 -0.83 -1.84
CA ARG A 29 2.97 -1.20 -2.85
C ARG A 29 2.03 -0.06 -3.19
N LEU A 30 1.49 0.64 -2.18
CA LEU A 30 0.67 1.85 -2.41
C LEU A 30 1.46 2.98 -3.09
N GLU A 31 2.73 3.18 -2.72
CA GLU A 31 3.59 4.19 -3.36
C GLU A 31 3.83 3.87 -4.84
N ALA A 32 4.08 2.60 -5.16
CA ALA A 32 4.23 2.10 -6.52
C ALA A 32 2.94 2.25 -7.32
N ALA A 33 1.80 1.78 -6.80
CA ALA A 33 0.50 1.90 -7.47
C ALA A 33 0.15 3.37 -7.77
N ALA A 34 0.37 4.27 -6.80
CA ALA A 34 0.15 5.70 -6.99
C ALA A 34 1.13 6.33 -8.01
N ALA A 35 2.37 5.83 -8.10
CA ALA A 35 3.32 6.27 -9.12
C ALA A 35 2.88 5.81 -10.52
N THR A 36 2.50 4.54 -10.69
CA THR A 36 1.96 4.00 -11.94
C THR A 36 0.72 4.74 -12.38
N LEU A 37 -0.20 5.03 -11.46
CA LEU A 37 -1.40 5.79 -11.75
C LEU A 37 -1.10 7.21 -12.25
N ARG A 38 -0.14 7.90 -11.62
CA ARG A 38 0.31 9.22 -12.09
C ARG A 38 0.88 9.14 -13.50
N GLU A 39 1.72 8.14 -13.75
CA GLU A 39 2.35 7.95 -15.07
C GLU A 39 1.29 7.71 -16.16
N ARG A 40 0.29 6.87 -15.90
CA ARG A 40 -0.80 6.60 -16.84
C ARG A 40 -1.72 7.80 -17.06
N ALA A 41 -2.02 8.57 -16.01
CA ALA A 41 -2.99 9.65 -16.07
C ALA A 41 -2.41 11.02 -16.46
N CYS A 42 -1.10 11.23 -16.35
CA CYS A 42 -0.46 12.52 -16.60
C CYS A 42 0.75 12.44 -17.53
N GLY A 43 1.19 11.23 -17.91
CA GLY A 43 2.43 11.03 -18.64
C GLY A 43 3.68 11.42 -17.83
N PRO A 44 4.85 11.56 -18.49
CA PRO A 44 6.12 11.87 -17.83
C PRO A 44 6.20 13.31 -17.31
N SER A 45 5.37 14.22 -17.83
CA SER A 45 5.49 15.67 -17.65
C SER A 45 4.36 16.23 -16.79
N GLY A 46 4.47 16.09 -15.47
CA GLY A 46 3.60 16.79 -14.51
C GLY A 46 2.83 15.87 -13.56
N GLY A 47 1.74 16.40 -13.00
CA GLY A 47 0.84 15.69 -12.08
C GLY A 47 1.16 15.84 -10.58
N PRO A 48 0.28 15.32 -9.71
CA PRO A 48 0.40 15.48 -8.26
C PRO A 48 1.66 14.81 -7.70
N ARG A 49 2.36 15.51 -6.79
CA ARG A 49 3.61 14.99 -6.18
C ARG A 49 3.38 14.03 -5.03
N SER A 50 2.30 14.19 -4.26
CA SER A 50 2.04 13.36 -3.08
C SER A 50 1.25 12.10 -3.43
N VAL A 51 1.53 10.99 -2.75
CA VAL A 51 0.79 9.72 -2.90
C VAL A 51 -0.71 9.94 -2.72
N LYS A 52 -1.11 10.67 -1.67
CA LYS A 52 -2.52 10.96 -1.40
C LYS A 52 -3.22 11.67 -2.57
N ALA A 53 -2.55 12.65 -3.17
CA ALA A 53 -3.11 13.38 -4.31
C ALA A 53 -3.10 12.54 -5.58
N ARG A 54 -2.10 11.68 -5.79
CA ARG A 54 -2.07 10.73 -6.92
C ARG A 54 -3.21 9.73 -6.84
N LEU A 55 -3.54 9.21 -5.66
CA LEU A 55 -4.66 8.28 -5.48
C LEU A 55 -6.01 8.88 -5.91
N LEU A 56 -6.20 10.21 -5.84
CA LEU A 56 -7.42 10.86 -6.32
C LEU A 56 -7.63 10.70 -7.83
N LEU A 57 -6.57 10.40 -8.60
CA LEU A 57 -6.68 10.17 -10.04
C LEU A 57 -7.52 8.92 -10.36
N LEU A 58 -7.66 7.98 -9.41
CA LEU A 58 -8.57 6.83 -9.58
C LEU A 58 -10.02 7.26 -9.82
N LEU A 59 -10.43 8.43 -9.33
CA LEU A 59 -11.79 8.93 -9.56
C LEU A 59 -12.11 9.12 -11.04
N ALA A 60 -11.09 9.28 -11.89
CA ALA A 60 -11.28 9.38 -13.34
C ALA A 60 -11.64 8.04 -14.00
N SER A 61 -11.48 6.90 -13.31
CA SER A 61 -11.93 5.59 -13.82
C SER A 61 -13.43 5.34 -13.60
N ALA A 62 -14.10 6.18 -12.81
CA ALA A 62 -15.50 5.99 -12.48
C ALA A 62 -16.41 6.35 -13.67
N SER A 63 -17.31 5.43 -14.01
CA SER A 63 -18.22 5.56 -15.16
C SER A 63 -19.56 6.23 -14.83
N ASP A 64 -19.99 6.15 -13.57
CA ASP A 64 -21.21 6.75 -13.06
C ASP A 64 -21.07 7.23 -11.59
N ILE A 65 -22.14 7.76 -11.01
CA ILE A 65 -22.16 8.30 -9.63
C ILE A 65 -21.98 7.21 -8.57
N ALA A 66 -22.57 6.02 -8.78
CA ALA A 66 -22.47 4.92 -7.81
C ALA A 66 -21.05 4.35 -7.79
N ASP A 67 -20.47 4.17 -8.97
CA ASP A 67 -19.08 3.80 -9.17
C ASP A 67 -18.13 4.86 -8.59
N TRP A 68 -18.41 6.14 -8.82
CA TRP A 68 -17.62 7.25 -8.24
C TRP A 68 -17.59 7.21 -6.72
N ALA A 69 -18.74 6.99 -6.07
CA ALA A 69 -18.81 6.91 -4.61
C ALA A 69 -18.02 5.71 -4.06
N SER A 70 -18.07 4.57 -4.74
CA SER A 70 -17.30 3.38 -4.40
C SER A 70 -15.79 3.63 -4.53
N VAL A 71 -15.34 4.17 -5.67
CA VAL A 71 -13.94 4.51 -5.91
C VAL A 71 -13.45 5.57 -4.93
N TYR A 72 -14.27 6.58 -4.63
CA TYR A 72 -13.95 7.58 -3.62
C TYR A 72 -13.75 6.96 -2.22
N GLY A 73 -14.64 6.05 -1.83
CA GLY A 73 -14.51 5.29 -0.59
C GLY A 73 -13.17 4.53 -0.51
N LEU A 74 -12.80 3.84 -1.60
CA LEU A 74 -11.51 3.15 -1.70
C LEU A 74 -10.33 4.13 -1.60
N VAL A 75 -10.37 5.25 -2.31
CA VAL A 75 -9.31 6.28 -2.25
C VAL A 75 -9.13 6.80 -0.82
N LYS A 76 -10.22 7.04 -0.09
CA LYS A 76 -10.16 7.48 1.31
C LYS A 76 -9.52 6.42 2.20
N ARG A 77 -9.94 5.16 2.09
CA ARG A 77 -9.33 4.03 2.81
C ARG A 77 -7.83 3.91 2.51
N ALA A 78 -7.43 4.04 1.24
CA ALA A 78 -6.03 3.98 0.84
C ALA A 78 -5.18 5.15 1.38
N GLN A 79 -5.73 6.37 1.38
CA GLN A 79 -5.08 7.53 2.00
C GLN A 79 -4.88 7.37 3.51
N ASP A 80 -5.84 6.73 4.18
CA ASP A 80 -5.75 6.42 5.60
C ASP A 80 -4.73 5.31 5.87
N ALA A 81 -4.76 4.19 5.15
CA ALA A 81 -3.76 3.13 5.23
C ALA A 81 -2.33 3.68 5.00
N TYR A 82 -2.16 4.57 4.02
CA TYR A 82 -0.88 5.25 3.77
C TYR A 82 -0.42 6.15 4.93
N ARG A 83 -1.35 6.86 5.58
CA ARG A 83 -1.05 7.68 6.76
C ARG A 83 -0.65 6.81 7.94
N TRP A 84 -1.48 5.84 8.28
CA TRP A 84 -1.30 5.00 9.47
C TRP A 84 -0.07 4.11 9.37
N SER A 85 0.22 3.54 8.20
CA SER A 85 1.49 2.85 7.95
C SER A 85 2.69 3.76 8.15
N SER A 86 2.62 5.04 7.71
CA SER A 86 3.65 6.03 7.98
C SER A 86 3.85 6.25 9.48
N ASP A 87 2.77 6.49 10.21
CA ASP A 87 2.84 6.77 11.65
C ASP A 87 3.37 5.57 12.44
N ALA A 88 2.99 4.35 12.05
CA ALA A 88 3.50 3.11 12.64
C ALA A 88 5.01 2.93 12.36
N LEU A 89 5.46 3.19 11.12
CA LEU A 89 6.88 3.07 10.76
C LEU A 89 7.74 4.15 11.45
N HIS A 90 7.22 5.35 11.67
CA HIS A 90 7.93 6.41 12.40
C HIS A 90 7.80 6.30 13.94
N GLY A 91 7.19 5.23 14.46
CA GLY A 91 7.07 5.00 15.90
C GLY A 91 6.06 5.89 16.62
N ARG A 92 5.20 6.61 15.88
CA ARG A 92 4.10 7.41 16.45
C ARG A 92 2.91 6.54 16.87
N VAL A 93 2.81 5.36 16.26
CA VAL A 93 1.91 4.27 16.66
C VAL A 93 2.76 3.06 17.02
N SER A 94 2.45 2.41 18.14
CA SER A 94 3.16 1.21 18.58
C SER A 94 2.86 0.03 17.66
N MET A 95 3.88 -0.50 16.98
CA MET A 95 3.79 -1.71 16.16
C MET A 95 3.37 -2.96 16.95
N LEU A 96 3.60 -2.97 18.27
CA LEU A 96 3.16 -4.07 19.14
C LEU A 96 1.64 -4.09 19.31
N ASN A 97 1.01 -2.91 19.24
CA ASN A 97 -0.42 -2.71 19.47
C ASN A 97 -1.22 -2.63 18.17
N LEU A 98 -0.58 -2.76 16.99
CA LEU A 98 -1.29 -2.81 15.72
C LEU A 98 -1.95 -4.19 15.56
N PRO A 99 -3.29 -4.28 15.56
CA PRO A 99 -3.99 -5.55 15.43
C PRO A 99 -3.75 -6.17 14.06
N GLN A 100 -3.66 -7.50 13.97
CA GLN A 100 -3.46 -8.19 12.69
C GLN A 100 -4.57 -7.88 11.68
N VAL A 101 -5.82 -7.79 12.15
CA VAL A 101 -6.99 -7.44 11.32
C VAL A 101 -6.82 -6.09 10.61
N VAL A 102 -6.15 -5.11 11.24
CA VAL A 102 -5.88 -3.81 10.60
C VAL A 102 -4.87 -3.94 9.46
N ILE A 103 -3.88 -4.82 9.61
CA ILE A 103 -2.90 -5.10 8.57
C ILE A 103 -3.56 -5.84 7.39
N GLU A 104 -4.48 -6.76 7.68
CA GLU A 104 -5.29 -7.46 6.68
C GLU A 104 -6.20 -6.48 5.92
N GLU A 105 -6.91 -5.60 6.61
CA GLU A 105 -7.71 -4.53 6.00
C GLU A 105 -6.85 -3.63 5.09
N TRP A 106 -5.64 -3.27 5.52
CA TRP A 106 -4.74 -2.49 4.67
C TRP A 106 -4.30 -3.27 3.44
N ARG A 107 -4.05 -4.58 3.58
CA ARG A 107 -3.72 -5.45 2.46
C ARG A 107 -4.84 -5.50 1.43
N GLU A 108 -6.08 -5.70 1.87
CA GLU A 108 -7.26 -5.68 1.00
C GLU A 108 -7.38 -4.35 0.25
N VAL A 109 -7.21 -3.23 0.95
CA VAL A 109 -7.22 -1.89 0.34
C VAL A 109 -6.11 -1.74 -0.71
N VAL A 110 -4.89 -2.24 -0.43
CA VAL A 110 -3.78 -2.20 -1.40
C VAL A 110 -4.12 -3.04 -2.64
N GLU A 111 -4.66 -4.24 -2.45
CA GLU A 111 -5.02 -5.15 -3.55
C GLU A 111 -6.16 -4.57 -4.42
N GLU A 112 -7.18 -3.98 -3.80
CA GLU A 112 -8.25 -3.27 -4.52
C GLU A 112 -7.70 -2.08 -5.33
N VAL A 113 -6.78 -1.29 -4.75
CA VAL A 113 -6.13 -0.17 -5.45
C VAL A 113 -5.29 -0.67 -6.63
N GLU A 114 -4.48 -1.71 -6.43
CA GLU A 114 -3.64 -2.29 -7.49
C GLU A 114 -4.50 -2.83 -8.65
N ALA A 115 -5.61 -3.51 -8.33
CA ALA A 115 -6.55 -4.00 -9.33
C ALA A 115 -7.14 -2.86 -10.16
N LEU A 116 -7.56 -1.77 -9.51
CA LEU A 116 -8.12 -0.60 -10.20
C LEU A 116 -7.06 0.18 -10.99
N VAL A 117 -5.83 0.28 -10.50
CA VAL A 117 -4.71 0.86 -11.26
C VAL A 117 -4.43 0.02 -12.50
N CYS A 118 -4.46 -1.32 -12.41
CA CYS A 118 -4.25 -2.22 -13.54
C CYS A 118 -5.30 -2.02 -14.65
N SER A 119 -6.57 -1.82 -14.28
CA SER A 119 -7.65 -1.53 -15.23
C SER A 119 -7.74 -0.05 -15.67
N PHE A 120 -6.96 0.84 -15.05
CA PHE A 120 -6.94 2.25 -15.40
C PHE A 120 -6.44 2.43 -16.84
N PRO A 121 -7.20 3.11 -17.71
CA PRO A 121 -6.84 3.27 -19.12
C PRO A 121 -5.51 4.01 -19.23
N SER A 122 -4.57 3.44 -19.99
CA SER A 122 -3.38 4.16 -20.43
C SER A 122 -3.82 5.12 -21.53
N GLU A 123 -3.59 6.42 -21.38
CA GLU A 123 -3.66 7.31 -22.54
C GLU A 123 -2.61 6.83 -23.56
N GLY A 124 -3.07 6.52 -24.78
CA GLY A 124 -2.24 6.11 -25.92
C GLY A 124 -1.69 7.30 -26.68
#